data_AF-A0A7G3BSW5-F1
#
_entry.id   AF-A0A7G3BSW5-F1
#
_cell.length_a   1.000
_cell.length_b   1.000
_cell.length_c   1.000
_cell.angle_alpha   90.00
_cell.angle_beta   90.00
_cell.angle_gamma   90.00
#
_symmetry.space_group_name_H-M   'P 1'
#
loop_
_entity.id
_entity.type
_entity.pdbx_description
1 polymer ?
#
loop_
_entity_poly.entity_id
_entity_poly.type
_entity_poly.pdbx_seq_one_letter_code
_entity_poly.pdbx_strand_id
1 'polypeptide(L)'
;MCSRWVKKTLYSLIALSMLAFQCRILYGLESELPLFWESFGIEQSPWSKSVTDSLRYWWFGIKIEVILWLYTLMNFRIKTIILTLIPSLLVIFALLWAIYDPTMINNFRNLNS
;
A
#
# COMPACT_ATOMS: atom_id res chain seq x y z
N MET A 1 -16.72 25.05 19.83
CA MET A 1 -15.37 25.00 19.19
C MET A 1 -14.69 23.63 19.34
N CYS A 2 -14.73 22.97 20.51
CA CYS A 2 -14.07 21.69 20.76
C CYS A 2 -14.40 20.56 19.74
N SER A 3 -15.68 20.39 19.37
CA SER A 3 -16.11 19.34 18.43
C SER A 3 -15.48 19.41 17.03
N ARG A 4 -15.19 20.62 16.53
CA ARG A 4 -14.63 20.79 15.17
C ARG A 4 -13.14 20.41 15.11
N TRP A 5 -12.40 20.74 16.16
CA TRP A 5 -11.00 20.36 16.32
C TRP A 5 -10.85 18.86 16.54
N VAL A 6 -11.68 18.27 17.41
CA VAL A 6 -11.69 16.81 17.64
C VAL A 6 -11.94 16.05 16.34
N LYS A 7 -12.93 16.45 15.54
CA LYS A 7 -13.18 15.84 14.22
C LYS A 7 -11.96 15.95 13.30
N LYS A 8 -11.37 17.14 13.18
CA LYS A 8 -10.18 17.36 12.34
C LYS A 8 -9.01 16.45 12.73
N THR A 9 -8.73 16.34 14.03
CA THR A 9 -7.69 15.46 14.55
C THR A 9 -8.01 13.99 14.26
N LEU A 10 -9.26 13.56 14.46
CA LEU A 10 -9.68 12.18 14.22
C LEU A 10 -9.51 11.76 12.76
N TYR A 11 -9.97 12.58 11.80
CA TYR A 11 -9.80 12.27 10.38
C TYR A 11 -8.34 12.34 9.93
N SER A 12 -7.55 13.27 10.49
CA SER A 12 -6.11 13.32 10.23
C SER A 12 -5.40 12.06 10.71
N LEU A 13 -5.77 11.55 11.90
CA LEU A 13 -5.24 10.29 12.44
C LEU A 13 -5.59 9.10 11.55
N ILE A 14 -6.80 9.05 11.01
CA ILE A 14 -7.22 7.99 10.07
C ILE A 14 -6.39 8.05 8.79
N ALA A 15 -6.23 9.23 8.19
CA ALA A 15 -5.41 9.36 6.98
C ALA A 15 -3.94 9.00 7.24
N LEU A 16 -3.40 9.41 8.39
CA LEU A 16 -2.03 9.07 8.79
C LEU A 16 -1.85 7.57 9.04
N SER A 17 -2.83 6.90 9.65
CA SER A 17 -2.76 5.45 9.89
C SER A 17 -2.83 4.66 8.59
N MET A 18 -3.61 5.09 7.60
CA MET A 18 -3.62 4.47 6.27
C MET A 18 -2.29 4.64 5.54
N LEU A 19 -1.72 5.84 5.55
CA LEU A 19 -0.38 6.11 5.02
C LEU A 19 0.69 5.25 5.69
N ALA A 20 0.68 5.17 7.02
CA ALA A 20 1.61 4.34 7.77
C ALA A 20 1.45 2.85 7.42
N PHE A 21 0.21 2.38 7.24
CA PHE A 21 -0.07 1.01 6.85
C PHE A 21 0.43 0.69 5.44
N GLN A 22 0.25 1.59 4.47
CA GLN A 22 0.82 1.44 3.15
C GLN A 22 2.34 1.38 3.17
N CYS A 23 3.00 2.29 3.90
CA CYS A 23 4.45 2.28 4.05
C CYS A 23 4.94 0.95 4.64
N ARG A 24 4.22 0.39 5.62
CA ARG A 24 4.55 -0.92 6.19
C ARG A 24 4.44 -2.04 5.15
N ILE A 25 3.37 -2.07 4.36
CA ILE A 25 3.23 -3.06 3.28
C ILE A 25 4.36 -2.89 2.27
N LEU A 26 4.60 -1.67 1.80
CA LEU A 26 5.61 -1.38 0.79
C LEU A 26 7.01 -1.78 1.24
N TYR A 27 7.35 -1.46 2.49
CA TYR A 27 8.62 -1.84 3.09
C TYR A 27 8.75 -3.36 3.22
N GLY A 28 7.70 -4.06 3.65
CA GLY A 28 7.69 -5.53 3.70
C GLY A 28 7.91 -6.15 2.32
N LEU A 29 7.28 -5.59 1.28
CA LEU A 29 7.47 -6.07 -0.10
C LEU A 29 8.87 -5.81 -0.65
N GLU A 30 9.48 -4.68 -0.30
CA GLU A 30 10.81 -4.33 -0.81
C GLU A 30 11.93 -5.07 -0.06
N SER A 31 11.78 -5.27 1.25
CA SER A 31 12.85 -5.83 2.10
C SER A 31 12.68 -7.32 2.39
N GLU A 32 11.47 -7.78 2.69
CA GLU A 32 11.25 -9.16 3.16
C GLU A 32 10.98 -10.11 2.01
N LEU A 33 10.29 -9.67 0.95
CA LEU A 33 9.88 -10.53 -0.15
C LEU A 33 11.06 -11.11 -0.94
N PRO A 34 12.10 -10.35 -1.32
CA PRO A 34 13.27 -10.91 -1.99
C PRO A 34 14.00 -11.95 -1.14
N LEU A 35 14.17 -11.66 0.16
CA LEU A 35 14.81 -12.56 1.14
C LEU A 35 14.01 -13.84 1.34
N PHE A 36 12.68 -13.75 1.35
CA PHE A 36 11.80 -14.91 1.46
C PHE A 36 12.01 -15.84 0.26
N TRP A 37 11.99 -15.30 -0.96
CA TRP A 37 12.17 -16.09 -2.18
C TRP A 37 13.54 -16.78 -2.25
N GLU A 38 14.60 -16.06 -1.87
CA GLU A 38 15.94 -16.64 -1.74
C GLU A 38 16.00 -17.77 -0.70
N SER A 39 15.30 -17.62 0.44
CA SER A 39 15.30 -18.62 1.52
C SER A 39 14.61 -19.95 1.16
N PHE A 40 13.65 -19.93 0.22
CA PHE A 40 12.99 -21.16 -0.27
C PHE A 40 13.67 -21.77 -1.50
N GLY A 41 14.73 -21.16 -2.02
CA GLY A 41 15.40 -21.61 -3.25
C GLY A 41 14.50 -21.53 -4.49
N ILE A 42 13.47 -20.67 -4.47
CA ILE A 42 12.51 -20.51 -5.55
C ILE A 42 13.02 -19.41 -6.48
N GLU A 43 13.25 -19.74 -7.75
CA GLU A 43 13.57 -18.74 -8.77
C GLU A 43 12.42 -17.72 -8.89
N GLN A 44 12.75 -16.43 -8.86
CA GLN A 44 11.76 -15.36 -9.00
C GLN A 44 10.98 -15.50 -10.31
N SER A 45 9.65 -15.58 -10.18
CA SER A 45 8.75 -15.60 -11.33
C SER A 45 8.83 -14.27 -12.09
N PRO A 46 8.55 -14.23 -13.40
CA PRO A 46 8.49 -12.97 -14.15
C PRO A 46 7.51 -11.95 -13.54
N TRP A 47 6.42 -12.45 -12.92
CA TRP A 47 5.44 -11.64 -12.21
C TRP A 47 6.03 -11.00 -10.97
N SER A 48 6.64 -11.79 -10.09
CA SER A 48 7.24 -11.29 -8.85
C SER A 48 8.37 -10.30 -9.13
N LYS A 49 9.22 -10.56 -10.15
CA LYS A 49 10.23 -9.60 -10.61
C LYS A 49 9.63 -8.27 -11.08
N SER A 50 8.57 -8.32 -11.88
CA SER A 50 7.83 -7.14 -12.33
C SER A 50 7.24 -6.35 -11.15
N VAL A 51 6.68 -7.06 -10.17
CA VAL A 51 6.15 -6.46 -8.93
C VAL A 51 7.26 -5.76 -8.16
N THR A 52 8.40 -6.41 -7.92
CA THR A 52 9.54 -5.83 -7.19
C THR A 52 10.12 -4.61 -7.92
N ASP A 53 10.28 -4.67 -9.25
CA ASP A 53 10.75 -3.54 -10.06
C ASP A 53 9.77 -2.35 -9.99
N SER A 54 8.47 -2.65 -9.89
CA SER A 54 7.45 -1.61 -9.79
C SER A 54 7.42 -0.91 -8.42
N LEU A 55 7.87 -1.55 -7.32
CA LEU A 55 7.84 -1.03 -5.92
C LEU A 55 8.45 0.37 -5.77
N ARG A 56 9.50 0.67 -6.54
CA ARG A 56 10.14 2.00 -6.55
C ARG A 56 9.18 3.12 -6.98
N TYR A 57 8.25 2.84 -7.89
CA TYR A 57 7.24 3.81 -8.34
C TYR A 57 6.11 3.98 -7.32
N TRP A 58 5.82 2.96 -6.51
CA TRP A 58 4.81 3.06 -5.45
C TRP A 58 5.23 4.01 -4.33
N TRP A 59 6.53 4.13 -4.04
CA TRP A 59 7.05 5.17 -3.14
C TRP A 59 6.75 6.60 -3.63
N PHE A 60 6.63 6.82 -4.95
CA PHE A 60 6.20 8.10 -5.49
C PHE A 60 4.73 8.39 -5.17
N GLY A 61 3.87 7.36 -5.19
CA GLY A 61 2.48 7.45 -4.73
C GLY A 61 2.37 7.92 -3.28
N ILE A 62 3.19 7.35 -2.38
CA ILE A 62 3.25 7.77 -0.96
C ILE A 62 3.58 9.27 -0.84
N LYS A 63 4.54 9.77 -1.62
CA LYS A 63 4.91 11.20 -1.60
C LYS A 63 3.73 12.10 -1.98
N ILE A 64 2.95 11.72 -2.99
CA ILE A 64 1.75 12.45 -3.40
C ILE A 64 0.69 12.42 -2.30
N GLU A 65 0.46 11.27 -1.68
CA GLU A 65 -0.54 11.13 -0.61
C GLU A 65 -0.16 11.94 0.65
N VAL A 66 1.12 12.03 0.99
CA VAL A 66 1.60 12.93 2.06
C VAL A 66 1.27 14.39 1.75
N ILE A 67 1.45 14.83 0.49
CA ILE A 67 1.08 16.19 0.06
C ILE A 67 -0.44 16.40 0.18
N LEU A 68 -1.26 15.43 -0.24
CA LEU A 68 -2.71 15.48 -0.11
C LEU A 68 -3.16 15.52 1.36
N TRP A 69 -2.50 14.78 2.24
CA TRP A 69 -2.75 14.82 3.68
C TRP A 69 -2.45 16.19 4.29
N LEU A 70 -1.30 16.79 3.97
CA LEU A 70 -0.95 18.16 4.37
C LEU A 70 -1.98 19.17 3.85
N TYR A 71 -2.43 19.02 2.60
CA TYR A 71 -3.48 19.85 2.03
C TYR A 71 -4.81 19.70 2.79
N THR A 72 -5.18 18.48 3.19
CA THR A 72 -6.36 18.20 4.02
C THR A 72 -6.27 18.84 5.40
N LEU A 73 -5.07 18.91 5.99
CA LEU A 73 -4.83 19.62 7.24
C LEU A 73 -5.00 21.15 7.11
N MET A 74 -4.51 21.74 6.02
CA MET A 74 -4.65 23.18 5.76
C MET A 74 -6.10 23.55 5.42
N ASN A 75 -6.75 22.76 4.56
CA ASN A 75 -8.08 23.03 4.02
C ASN A 75 -9.08 21.93 4.43
N PHE A 76 -9.36 21.85 5.73
CA PHE A 76 -10.19 20.80 6.30
C PHE A 76 -11.63 20.84 5.77
N ARG A 77 -11.93 19.94 4.81
CA ARG A 77 -13.25 19.69 4.23
C ARG A 77 -13.41 18.18 4.08
N ILE A 78 -14.63 17.65 4.25
CA ILE A 78 -14.89 16.20 4.08
C ILE A 78 -14.43 15.71 2.70
N LYS A 79 -14.60 16.53 1.66
CA LYS A 79 -14.17 16.21 0.29
C LYS A 79 -12.64 15.99 0.18
N THR A 80 -11.82 16.75 0.91
CA THR A 80 -10.35 16.61 0.85
C THR A 80 -9.88 15.36 1.60
N ILE A 81 -10.55 15.01 2.70
CA ILE A 81 -10.33 13.75 3.42
C ILE A 81 -10.62 12.55 2.51
N ILE A 82 -11.78 12.54 1.84
CA ILE A 82 -12.17 11.48 0.91
C ILE A 82 -11.17 11.36 -0.25
N LEU A 83 -10.72 12.51 -0.79
CA LEU A 83 -9.71 12.55 -1.84
C LEU A 83 -8.36 11.98 -1.39
N THR A 84 -8.05 12.02 -0.09
CA THR A 84 -6.84 11.40 0.46
C THR A 84 -7.02 9.91 0.69
N LEU A 85 -8.19 9.48 1.18
CA LEU A 85 -8.46 8.08 1.56
C LEU A 85 -8.69 7.13 0.38
N ILE A 86 -9.37 7.58 -0.68
CA ILE A 86 -9.69 6.73 -1.84
C ILE A 86 -8.41 6.24 -2.55
N PRO A 87 -7.45 7.12 -2.91
CA PRO A 87 -6.17 6.68 -3.46
C PRO A 87 -5.46 5.74 -2.49
N SER A 88 -5.50 6.05 -1.17
CA SER A 88 -4.80 5.22 -0.20
C SER A 88 -5.30 3.78 -0.20
N LEU A 89 -6.62 3.61 -0.21
CA LEU A 89 -7.28 2.31 -0.30
C LEU A 89 -6.93 1.57 -1.60
N LEU A 90 -6.99 2.26 -2.74
CA LEU A 90 -6.67 1.65 -4.04
C LEU A 90 -5.22 1.16 -4.09
N VAL A 91 -4.28 1.95 -3.54
CA VAL A 91 -2.88 1.55 -3.44
C VAL A 91 -2.71 0.33 -2.54
N ILE A 92 -3.38 0.28 -1.38
CA ILE A 92 -3.34 -0.91 -0.50
C ILE A 92 -3.86 -2.15 -1.25
N PHE A 93 -5.00 -2.03 -1.93
CA PHE A 93 -5.57 -3.14 -2.70
C PHE A 93 -4.64 -3.59 -3.84
N ALA A 94 -4.06 -2.66 -4.57
CA ALA A 94 -3.13 -2.98 -5.65
C ALA A 94 -1.84 -3.63 -5.13
N LEU A 95 -1.31 -3.17 -4.00
CA LEU A 95 -0.15 -3.78 -3.36
C LEU A 95 -0.46 -5.19 -2.88
N LEU A 96 -1.62 -5.41 -2.23
CA LEU A 96 -2.07 -6.75 -1.84
C LEU A 96 -2.27 -7.68 -3.04
N TRP A 97 -2.81 -7.15 -4.13
CA TRP A 97 -2.95 -7.90 -5.38
C TRP A 97 -1.60 -8.24 -6.00
N ALA A 98 -0.62 -7.35 -5.92
CA ALA A 98 0.72 -7.58 -6.43
C ALA A 98 1.44 -8.73 -5.70
N ILE A 99 1.14 -8.94 -4.40
CA ILE A 99 1.63 -10.10 -3.64
C ILE A 99 1.06 -11.41 -4.20
N TYR A 100 -0.15 -11.37 -4.74
CA TYR A 100 -0.83 -12.55 -5.23
C TYR A 100 -0.29 -12.96 -6.61
N ASP A 101 0.65 -13.92 -6.63
CA ASP A 101 1.13 -14.50 -7.88
C ASP A 101 0.06 -15.46 -8.45
N PRO A 102 -0.56 -15.16 -9.61
CA PRO A 102 -1.59 -16.02 -10.20
C PRO A 102 -1.08 -17.42 -10.55
N THR A 103 0.24 -17.61 -10.71
CA THR A 103 0.85 -18.92 -10.98
C THR A 103 0.85 -19.84 -9.75
N MET A 104 0.73 -19.30 -8.53
CA MET A 104 0.58 -20.13 -7.32
C MET A 104 -0.68 -20.99 -7.37
N ILE A 105 -1.81 -20.46 -7.89
CA ILE A 105 -3.05 -21.24 -8.02
C ILE A 105 -2.83 -22.47 -8.91
N ASN A 106 -2.12 -22.31 -10.02
CA ASN A 106 -1.87 -23.39 -10.97
C ASN A 106 -0.89 -24.43 -10.41
N ASN A 107 0.15 -23.98 -9.69
CA ASN A 107 1.10 -24.89 -9.04
C ASN A 107 0.44 -25.69 -7.90
N PHE A 108 -0.44 -25.07 -7.09
CA PHE A 108 -1.24 -25.79 -6.09
C PHE A 108 -2.20 -26.81 -6.72
N ARG A 109 -2.76 -26.51 -7.91
CA ARG A 109 -3.65 -27.42 -8.62
C ARG A 109 -2.91 -28.65 -9.17
N ASN A 110 -1.68 -28.47 -9.67
CA ASN A 110 -0.82 -29.56 -10.15
C ASN A 110 -0.20 -30.40 -9.02
N LEU A 111 -0.02 -29.85 -7.82
CA LEU A 111 0.45 -30.63 -6.65
C LEU A 111 -0.65 -31.54 -6.08
N ASN A 112 -1.91 -31.24 -6.35
CA ASN A 112 -3.07 -32.03 -5.92
C ASN A 112 -3.61 -32.98 -7.01
N SER A 113 -2.93 -33.10 -8.16
CA SER A 113 -3.23 -34.07 -9.22
C SER A 113 -2.18 -35.17 -9.25
#